data_AF-J0HAX9-F1
#
_entry.id   AF-J0HAX9-F1
#
_cell.length_a   1.000
_cell.length_b   1.000
_cell.length_c   1.000
_cell.angle_alpha   90.00
_cell.angle_beta   90.00
_cell.angle_gamma   90.00
#
_symmetry.space_group_name_H-M   'P 1'
#
loop_
_entity.id
_entity.type
_entity.pdbx_description
1 polymer ?
#
loop_
_entity_poly.entity_id
_entity_poly.type
_entity_poly.pdbx_seq_one_letter_code
_entity_poly.pdbx_strand_id
1 'polypeptide(L)'
;MSNVPAWIQVLQALLTPAIAIAVGVIGFLQWRTAHQKVVLDLFERRAKLFEDTIEAVESYFSRYDEHVGSETILRLYRTQTKAQFLFGPEIVDLLETIRGDVIRHDMLSRRYDRLRLDPDQLQEYAALATRINSNVDKLAPACVPYMKMDQRQLRTTSEWFAERNGIRLSYADDKQR
;
A
#
# COMPACT_ATOMS: atom_id res chain seq x y z
N MET A 1 5.95 67.73 8.94
CA MET A 1 6.28 66.31 8.68
C MET A 1 6.18 65.59 10.00
N SER A 2 5.07 64.87 10.24
CA SER A 2 4.82 64.23 11.53
C SER A 2 5.85 63.11 11.73
N ASN A 3 6.78 63.32 12.66
CA ASN A 3 7.78 62.31 13.03
C ASN A 3 7.04 61.14 13.68
N VAL A 4 6.94 60.05 12.93
CA VAL A 4 6.38 58.79 13.44
C VAL A 4 7.24 58.34 14.62
N PRO A 5 6.65 58.08 15.81
CA PRO A 5 7.38 57.66 16.99
C PRO A 5 8.30 56.46 16.73
N ALA A 6 9.54 56.49 17.25
CA ALA A 6 10.55 55.45 17.00
C ALA A 6 10.09 54.03 17.36
N TRP A 7 9.22 53.88 18.37
CA TRP A 7 8.65 52.58 18.74
C TRP A 7 7.76 51.99 17.64
N ILE A 8 7.08 52.83 16.84
CA ILE A 8 6.28 52.38 15.68
C ILE A 8 7.20 51.87 14.56
N GLN A 9 8.34 52.54 14.33
CA GLN A 9 9.32 52.10 13.33
C GLN A 9 9.96 50.75 13.69
N VAL A 10 10.27 50.53 14.97
CA VAL A 10 10.79 49.24 15.47
C VAL A 10 9.75 48.13 15.31
N LEU A 11 8.48 48.41 15.62
CA LEU A 11 7.39 47.45 15.49
C LEU A 11 7.12 47.09 14.01
N GLN A 12 7.22 48.08 13.12
CA GLN A 12 7.08 47.90 11.68
C GLN A 12 8.25 47.08 11.09
N ALA A 13 9.48 47.28 11.59
CA ALA A 13 10.66 46.51 11.18
C ALA A 13 10.63 45.05 11.69
N LEU A 14 10.03 44.79 12.86
CA LEU A 14 9.84 43.45 13.41
C LEU A 14 8.68 42.67 12.75
N LEU A 15 7.76 43.36 12.07
CA LEU A 15 6.61 42.73 11.41
C LEU A 15 7.03 41.77 10.30
N THR A 16 7.99 42.16 9.45
CA THR A 16 8.47 41.36 8.32
C THR A 16 9.12 40.03 8.76
N PRO A 17 10.09 40.00 9.70
CA PRO A 17 10.64 38.75 10.19
C PRO A 17 9.62 37.91 10.97
N ALA A 18 8.68 38.55 11.71
CA ALA A 18 7.61 37.81 12.38
C ALA A 18 6.68 37.10 11.38
N ILE A 19 6.29 37.77 10.30
CA ILE A 19 5.51 37.16 9.21
C ILE A 19 6.32 36.06 8.53
N ALA A 20 7.60 36.28 8.26
CA ALA A 20 8.46 35.27 7.63
C ALA A 20 8.57 33.99 8.49
N ILE A 21 8.73 34.13 9.81
CA ILE A 21 8.73 33.01 10.75
C ILE A 21 7.37 32.30 10.73
N ALA A 22 6.27 33.05 10.82
CA ALA A 22 4.92 32.48 10.81
C ALA A 22 4.64 31.68 9.52
N VAL A 23 4.99 32.23 8.36
CA VAL A 23 4.85 31.55 7.06
C VAL A 23 5.74 30.32 6.99
N GLY A 24 6.97 30.39 7.51
CA GLY A 24 7.87 29.23 7.58
C GLY A 24 7.30 28.09 8.42
N VAL A 25 6.73 28.41 9.59
CA VAL A 25 6.08 27.42 10.48
C VAL A 25 4.85 26.81 9.79
N ILE A 26 4.00 27.63 9.18
CA ILE A 26 2.80 27.15 8.46
C ILE A 26 3.21 26.24 7.30
N GLY A 27 4.20 26.63 6.50
CA GLY A 27 4.70 25.83 5.39
C GLY A 27 5.26 24.48 5.86
N PHE A 28 5.99 24.44 6.98
CA PHE A 28 6.49 23.21 7.58
C PHE A 28 5.35 22.28 8.04
N LEU A 29 4.34 22.84 8.71
CA LEU A 29 3.16 22.08 9.14
C LEU A 29 2.36 21.53 7.95
N GLN A 30 2.23 22.33 6.87
CA GLN A 30 1.59 21.91 5.64
C GLN A 30 2.35 20.78 4.96
N TRP A 31 3.68 20.89 4.86
CA TRP A 31 4.51 19.82 4.31
C TRP A 31 4.37 18.51 5.11
N ARG A 32 4.43 18.59 6.44
CA ARG A 32 4.25 17.41 7.30
C ARG A 32 2.87 16.76 7.10
N THR A 33 1.82 17.57 7.02
CA THR A 33 0.45 17.09 6.78
C THR A 33 0.30 16.46 5.40
N ALA A 34 0.84 17.12 4.37
CA ALA A 34 0.79 16.62 3.00
C ALA A 34 1.56 15.29 2.87
N HIS A 35 2.72 15.18 3.51
CA HIS A 35 3.51 13.97 3.52
C HIS A 35 2.73 12.81 4.17
N GLN A 36 2.17 13.02 5.36
CA GLN A 36 1.33 12.02 6.03
C GLN A 36 0.13 11.60 5.18
N LYS A 37 -0.51 12.55 4.49
CA LYS A 37 -1.63 12.26 3.59
C LYS A 37 -1.23 11.37 2.41
N VAL A 38 -0.05 11.57 1.82
CA VAL A 38 0.45 10.72 0.72
C VAL A 38 0.69 9.29 1.19
N VAL A 39 1.24 9.10 2.39
CA VAL A 39 1.43 7.76 2.96
C VAL A 39 0.08 7.06 3.17
N LEU A 40 -0.89 7.78 3.73
CA LEU A 40 -2.23 7.26 3.96
C LEU A 40 -2.93 6.90 2.65
N ASP A 41 -2.87 7.76 1.63
CA ASP A 41 -3.46 7.49 0.31
C ASP A 41 -2.83 6.25 -0.34
N LEU A 42 -1.50 6.08 -0.22
CA LEU A 42 -0.85 4.87 -0.72
C LEU A 42 -1.31 3.61 0.04
N PHE A 43 -1.45 3.69 1.37
CA PHE A 43 -1.95 2.60 2.19
C PHE A 43 -3.39 2.23 1.83
N GLU A 44 -4.28 3.22 1.71
CA GLU A 44 -5.68 3.01 1.34
C GLU A 44 -5.79 2.37 -0.05
N ARG A 45 -5.00 2.82 -1.04
CA ARG A 45 -4.97 2.21 -2.38
C ARG A 45 -4.53 0.76 -2.34
N ARG A 46 -3.54 0.42 -1.50
CA ARG A 46 -3.05 -0.96 -1.34
C ARG A 46 -4.07 -1.85 -0.63
N ALA A 47 -4.67 -1.35 0.45
CA ALA A 47 -5.70 -2.05 1.20
C ALA A 47 -6.93 -2.34 0.32
N LYS A 48 -7.39 -1.34 -0.43
CA LYS A 48 -8.51 -1.50 -1.36
C LYS A 48 -8.26 -2.56 -2.42
N LEU A 49 -7.03 -2.65 -2.95
CA LEU A 49 -6.68 -3.66 -3.94
C LEU A 49 -6.74 -5.08 -3.35
N PHE A 50 -6.25 -5.23 -2.12
CA PHE A 50 -6.32 -6.48 -1.38
C PHE A 50 -7.78 -6.90 -1.12
N GLU A 51 -8.62 -5.98 -0.63
CA GLU A 51 -10.05 -6.20 -0.43
C GLU A 51 -10.76 -6.56 -1.74
N ASP A 52 -10.50 -5.83 -2.83
CA ASP A 52 -11.06 -6.11 -4.17
C ASP A 52 -10.71 -7.52 -4.65
N THR A 53 -9.52 -8.03 -4.31
CA THR A 53 -9.08 -9.38 -4.70
C THR A 53 -9.83 -10.45 -3.90
N ILE A 54 -9.92 -10.28 -2.58
CA ILE A 54 -10.61 -11.22 -1.69
C ILE A 54 -12.09 -11.27 -2.07
N GLU A 55 -12.74 -10.11 -2.20
CA GLU A 55 -14.15 -10.03 -2.55
C GLU A 55 -14.43 -10.68 -3.92
N ALA A 56 -13.54 -10.51 -4.90
CA ALA A 56 -13.68 -11.15 -6.21
C ALA A 56 -13.63 -12.69 -6.11
N VAL A 57 -12.77 -13.25 -5.26
CA VAL A 57 -12.66 -14.70 -5.07
C VAL A 57 -13.80 -15.24 -4.22
N GLU A 58 -14.19 -14.55 -3.14
CA GLU A 58 -15.31 -14.95 -2.29
C GLU A 58 -16.64 -14.92 -3.05
N SER A 59 -16.87 -13.88 -3.87
CA SER A 59 -18.07 -13.78 -4.71
C SER A 59 -18.11 -14.88 -5.76
N TYR A 60 -16.97 -15.28 -6.31
CA TYR A 60 -16.87 -16.39 -7.26
C TYR A 60 -17.30 -17.73 -6.66
N PHE A 61 -16.86 -18.05 -5.44
CA PHE A 61 -17.28 -19.28 -4.76
C PHE A 61 -18.71 -19.21 -4.23
N SER A 62 -19.16 -18.04 -3.79
CA SER A 62 -20.50 -17.85 -3.21
C SER A 62 -21.61 -17.84 -4.26
N ARG A 63 -21.33 -17.41 -5.49
CA ARG A 63 -22.28 -17.32 -6.61
C ARG A 63 -21.99 -18.33 -7.72
N TYR A 64 -21.44 -19.48 -7.35
CA TYR A 64 -20.97 -20.48 -8.30
C TYR A 64 -22.04 -20.88 -9.34
N ASP A 65 -23.31 -20.98 -8.95
CA ASP A 65 -24.43 -21.35 -9.85
C ASP A 65 -24.78 -20.27 -10.91
N GLU A 66 -24.37 -19.01 -10.70
CA GLU A 66 -24.77 -17.88 -11.55
C GLU A 66 -23.80 -17.61 -12.72
N HIS A 67 -22.84 -18.49 -12.99
CA HIS A 67 -21.85 -18.33 -14.08
C HIS A 67 -21.06 -17.00 -14.02
N VAL A 68 -20.78 -16.52 -12.81
CA VAL A 68 -20.13 -15.22 -12.55
C VAL A 68 -18.64 -15.22 -12.95
N GLY A 69 -18.09 -16.37 -13.34
CA GLY A 69 -16.66 -16.53 -13.67
C GLY A 69 -16.13 -15.49 -14.67
N SER A 70 -16.90 -15.14 -15.70
CA SER A 70 -16.48 -14.12 -16.67
C SER A 70 -16.27 -12.73 -16.04
N GLU A 71 -17.13 -12.33 -15.11
CA GLU A 71 -17.03 -11.05 -14.40
C GLU A 71 -15.86 -11.08 -13.41
N THR A 72 -15.75 -12.15 -12.62
CA THR A 72 -14.63 -12.34 -11.67
C THR A 72 -13.28 -12.30 -12.39
N ILE A 73 -13.13 -13.00 -13.52
CA ILE A 73 -11.87 -13.03 -14.29
C ILE A 73 -11.49 -11.62 -14.76
N LEU A 74 -12.46 -10.82 -15.22
CA LEU A 74 -12.22 -9.44 -15.64
C LEU A 74 -11.85 -8.55 -14.44
N ARG A 75 -12.51 -8.72 -13.29
CA ARG A 75 -12.20 -7.98 -12.05
C ARG A 75 -10.79 -8.30 -11.56
N LEU A 76 -10.40 -9.58 -11.56
CA LEU A 76 -9.05 -10.03 -11.21
C LEU A 76 -7.99 -9.49 -12.17
N TYR A 77 -8.25 -9.48 -13.48
CA TYR A 77 -7.33 -8.90 -14.47
C TYR A 77 -7.11 -7.39 -14.24
N ARG A 78 -8.19 -6.62 -14.01
CA ARG A 78 -8.07 -5.18 -13.69
C ARG A 78 -7.28 -4.95 -12.41
N THR A 79 -7.48 -5.82 -11.43
CA THR A 79 -6.79 -5.78 -10.13
C THR A 79 -5.30 -6.08 -10.28
N GLN A 80 -4.94 -7.11 -11.05
CA GLN A 80 -3.56 -7.43 -11.41
C GLN A 80 -2.86 -6.25 -12.11
N THR A 81 -3.50 -5.63 -13.10
CA THR A 81 -2.96 -4.46 -13.81
C THR A 81 -2.76 -3.25 -12.90
N LYS A 82 -3.57 -3.08 -11.86
CA LYS A 82 -3.35 -2.03 -10.85
C LYS A 82 -2.23 -2.41 -9.89
N ALA A 83 -2.12 -3.70 -9.55
CA ALA A 83 -1.14 -4.20 -8.60
C ALA A 83 0.30 -3.97 -9.07
N GLN A 84 0.54 -4.04 -10.39
CA GLN A 84 1.86 -3.78 -10.99
C GLN A 84 2.44 -2.38 -10.67
N PHE A 85 1.59 -1.41 -10.31
CA PHE A 85 2.01 -0.05 -9.95
C PHE A 85 2.10 0.19 -8.44
N LEU A 86 1.45 -0.65 -7.63
CA LEU A 86 1.33 -0.45 -6.18
C LEU A 86 2.19 -1.42 -5.36
N PHE A 87 2.50 -2.57 -5.94
CA PHE A 87 3.17 -3.70 -5.32
C PHE A 87 4.35 -4.19 -6.16
N GLY A 88 5.19 -5.03 -5.55
CA GLY A 88 6.28 -5.71 -6.24
C GLY A 88 5.81 -6.89 -7.12
N PRO A 89 6.73 -7.47 -7.92
CA PRO A 89 6.42 -8.55 -8.86
C PRO A 89 5.84 -9.79 -8.17
N GLU A 90 6.25 -10.08 -6.93
CA GLU A 90 5.78 -11.23 -6.16
C GLU A 90 4.25 -11.27 -5.96
N ILE A 91 3.62 -10.11 -5.76
CA ILE A 91 2.16 -10.01 -5.60
C ILE A 91 1.47 -10.11 -6.96
N VAL A 92 2.09 -9.56 -8.01
CA VAL A 92 1.56 -9.64 -9.38
C VAL A 92 1.54 -11.10 -9.85
N ASP A 93 2.62 -11.84 -9.61
CA ASP A 93 2.75 -13.27 -9.95
C ASP A 93 1.74 -14.12 -9.16
N LEU A 94 1.51 -13.78 -7.89
CA LEU A 94 0.50 -14.45 -7.06
C LEU A 94 -0.92 -14.20 -7.57
N LEU A 95 -1.25 -12.94 -7.92
CA LEU A 95 -2.53 -12.58 -8.52
C LEU A 95 -2.73 -13.25 -9.89
N GLU A 96 -1.68 -13.36 -10.68
CA GLU A 96 -1.70 -14.08 -11.95
C GLU A 96 -2.02 -15.57 -11.76
N THR A 97 -1.38 -16.18 -10.76
CA THR A 97 -1.63 -17.59 -10.38
C THR A 97 -3.08 -17.79 -9.95
N ILE A 98 -3.61 -16.92 -9.08
CA ILE A 98 -5.01 -16.97 -8.63
C ILE A 98 -5.95 -16.85 -9.83
N ARG A 99 -5.74 -15.86 -10.71
CA ARG A 99 -6.57 -15.67 -11.91
C ARG A 99 -6.51 -16.88 -12.83
N GLY A 100 -5.32 -17.44 -13.06
CA GLY A 100 -5.13 -18.63 -13.91
C GLY A 100 -5.82 -19.88 -13.34
N ASP A 101 -5.91 -19.99 -12.02
CA ASP A 101 -6.59 -21.08 -11.32
C ASP A 101 -8.12 -20.90 -11.38
N VAL A 102 -8.61 -19.68 -11.21
CA VAL A 102 -10.04 -19.33 -11.40
C VAL A 102 -10.49 -19.60 -12.84
N ILE A 103 -9.70 -19.24 -13.85
CA ILE A 103 -10.03 -19.52 -15.26
C ILE A 103 -10.17 -21.03 -15.50
N ARG A 104 -9.22 -21.83 -15.00
CA ARG A 104 -9.26 -23.29 -15.14
C ARG A 104 -10.45 -23.88 -14.38
N HIS A 105 -10.71 -23.41 -13.16
CA HIS A 105 -11.85 -23.84 -12.37
C HIS A 105 -13.18 -23.54 -13.08
N ASP A 106 -13.35 -22.34 -13.64
CA ASP A 106 -14.53 -21.95 -14.42
C ASP A 106 -14.71 -22.81 -15.68
N MET A 107 -13.63 -23.13 -16.38
CA MET A 107 -13.68 -24.01 -17.55
C MET A 107 -14.13 -25.45 -17.19
N LEU A 108 -13.63 -26.01 -16.09
CA LEU A 108 -14.04 -27.34 -15.61
C LEU A 108 -15.47 -27.34 -15.05
N SER A 109 -15.84 -26.29 -14.31
CA SER A 109 -17.20 -26.05 -13.82
C SER A 109 -18.24 -26.12 -14.94
N ARG A 110 -18.03 -25.36 -16.02
CA ARG A 110 -18.93 -25.37 -17.19
C ARG A 110 -18.97 -26.71 -17.93
N ARG A 111 -17.98 -27.57 -17.74
CA ARG A 111 -17.96 -28.95 -18.28
C ARG A 111 -18.70 -29.91 -17.36
N TYR A 112 -18.55 -29.76 -16.04
CA TYR A 112 -19.30 -30.51 -15.05
C TYR A 112 -20.81 -30.37 -15.29
N ASP A 113 -21.29 -29.14 -15.47
CA ASP A 113 -22.71 -28.87 -15.69
C ASP A 113 -23.25 -29.44 -17.02
N ARG A 114 -22.39 -29.56 -18.04
CA ARG A 114 -22.80 -29.95 -19.40
C ARG A 114 -22.64 -31.43 -19.71
N LEU A 115 -21.58 -32.08 -19.22
CA LEU A 115 -21.12 -33.36 -19.79
C LEU A 115 -20.70 -34.41 -18.75
N ARG A 116 -20.73 -34.09 -17.45
CA ARG A 116 -20.20 -34.93 -16.36
C ARG A 116 -18.67 -35.12 -16.48
N LEU A 117 -17.94 -34.88 -15.40
CA LEU A 117 -16.48 -34.96 -15.40
C LEU A 117 -15.99 -36.41 -15.17
N ASP A 118 -14.88 -36.76 -15.81
CA ASP A 118 -14.12 -37.97 -15.52
C ASP A 118 -13.50 -37.89 -14.10
N PRO A 119 -13.15 -39.02 -13.45
CA PRO A 119 -12.58 -39.04 -12.11
C PRO A 119 -11.34 -38.14 -11.95
N ASP A 120 -10.45 -38.13 -12.93
CA ASP A 120 -9.25 -37.29 -12.94
C ASP A 120 -9.60 -35.79 -12.97
N GLN A 121 -10.64 -35.42 -13.73
CA GLN A 121 -11.09 -34.03 -13.81
C GLN A 121 -11.84 -33.59 -12.55
N LEU A 122 -12.55 -34.49 -11.87
CA LEU A 122 -13.14 -34.21 -10.56
C LEU A 122 -12.06 -33.93 -9.50
N GLN A 123 -10.98 -34.71 -9.53
CA GLN A 123 -9.84 -34.48 -8.65
C GLN A 123 -9.15 -33.14 -8.95
N GLU A 124 -8.94 -32.82 -10.23
CA GLU A 124 -8.38 -31.52 -10.64
C GLU A 124 -9.27 -30.36 -10.22
N TYR A 125 -10.59 -30.48 -10.42
CA TYR A 125 -11.58 -29.48 -10.03
C TYR A 125 -11.50 -29.17 -8.52
N ALA A 126 -11.49 -30.20 -7.66
CA ALA A 126 -11.36 -30.02 -6.21
C ALA A 126 -9.99 -29.44 -5.80
N ALA A 127 -8.91 -29.84 -6.49
CA ALA A 127 -7.57 -29.33 -6.25
C ALA A 127 -7.44 -27.85 -6.63
N LEU A 128 -8.11 -27.41 -7.69
CA LEU A 128 -8.15 -26.00 -8.11
C LEU A 128 -8.83 -25.12 -7.06
N ALA A 129 -9.98 -25.53 -6.54
CA ALA A 129 -10.67 -24.79 -5.47
C ALA A 129 -9.78 -24.62 -4.23
N THR A 130 -9.10 -25.69 -3.83
CA THR A 130 -8.15 -25.67 -2.70
C THR A 130 -6.96 -24.74 -2.97
N ARG A 131 -6.41 -24.78 -4.19
CA ARG A 131 -5.29 -23.91 -4.60
C ARG A 131 -5.66 -22.44 -4.60
N ILE A 132 -6.83 -22.07 -5.12
CA ILE A 132 -7.32 -20.70 -5.13
C ILE A 132 -7.36 -20.17 -3.69
N ASN A 133 -8.01 -20.88 -2.77
CA ASN A 133 -8.06 -20.48 -1.36
C ASN A 133 -6.66 -20.37 -0.73
N SER A 134 -5.80 -21.38 -0.94
CA SER A 134 -4.45 -21.36 -0.40
C SER A 134 -3.58 -20.20 -0.91
N ASN A 135 -3.83 -19.73 -2.14
CA ASN A 135 -3.10 -18.61 -2.73
C ASN A 135 -3.66 -17.26 -2.26
N VAL A 136 -4.98 -17.17 -2.02
CA VAL A 136 -5.59 -16.02 -1.35
C VAL A 136 -5.06 -15.90 0.09
N ASP A 137 -4.93 -17.00 0.82
CA ASP A 137 -4.36 -16.99 2.18
C ASP A 137 -2.90 -16.50 2.21
N LYS A 138 -2.13 -16.76 1.14
CA LYS A 138 -0.76 -16.25 0.97
C LYS A 138 -0.71 -14.76 0.58
N LEU A 139 -1.80 -14.20 0.07
CA LEU A 139 -1.86 -12.79 -0.34
C LEU A 139 -1.67 -11.87 0.86
N ALA A 140 -2.33 -12.17 1.99
CA ALA A 140 -2.23 -11.36 3.21
C ALA A 140 -0.79 -11.22 3.73
N PRO A 141 -0.04 -12.30 4.01
CA PRO A 141 1.35 -12.19 4.46
C PRO A 141 2.28 -11.59 3.40
N ALA A 142 2.02 -11.80 2.10
CA ALA A 142 2.78 -11.18 1.02
C ALA A 142 2.56 -9.66 0.94
N CYS A 143 1.37 -9.17 1.31
CA CYS A 143 1.06 -7.74 1.37
C CYS A 143 1.63 -7.04 2.60
N VAL A 144 1.90 -7.75 3.71
CA VAL A 144 2.39 -7.17 4.98
C VAL A 144 3.59 -6.23 4.80
N PRO A 145 4.66 -6.58 4.06
CA PRO A 145 5.79 -5.68 3.83
C PRO A 145 5.39 -4.33 3.20
N TYR A 146 4.35 -4.31 2.37
CA TYR A 146 3.83 -3.13 1.70
C TYR A 146 2.78 -2.36 2.49
N MET A 147 2.20 -2.99 3.51
CA MET A 147 1.16 -2.41 4.38
C MET A 147 1.71 -1.83 5.68
N LYS A 148 3.01 -1.97 5.95
CA LYS A 148 3.65 -1.26 7.05
C LYS A 148 3.62 0.24 6.76
N MET A 149 2.95 1.01 7.62
CA MET A 149 3.03 2.48 7.63
C MET A 149 4.42 3.01 8.01
N ASP A 150 5.37 2.12 8.27
CA ASP A 150 6.79 2.43 8.42
C ASP A 150 7.42 2.73 7.05
N GLN A 151 6.91 3.76 6.37
CA GLN A 151 7.86 4.63 5.71
C GLN A 151 8.73 5.16 6.84
N ARG A 152 10.00 4.75 6.89
CA ARG A 152 11.02 5.33 7.79
C ARG A 152 10.62 6.77 8.06
N GLN A 153 10.14 7.06 9.27
CA GLN A 153 9.84 8.42 9.70
C GLN A 153 10.98 9.26 9.16
N LEU A 154 10.68 10.24 8.29
CA LEU A 154 11.70 11.20 7.87
C LEU A 154 12.26 11.76 9.16
N ARG A 155 13.47 11.30 9.54
CA ARG A 155 14.09 11.59 10.82
C ARG A 155 13.96 13.08 11.05
N THR A 156 13.33 13.45 12.15
CA THR A 156 13.33 14.87 12.51
C THR A 156 14.78 15.33 12.61
N THR A 157 15.05 16.60 12.27
CA THR A 157 16.42 17.13 12.28
C THR A 157 17.12 16.87 13.61
N SER A 158 16.37 16.91 14.72
CA SER A 158 16.81 16.52 16.07
C SER A 158 17.28 15.06 16.18
N GLU A 159 16.56 14.11 15.59
CA GLU A 159 16.93 12.68 15.59
C GLU A 159 18.16 12.42 14.72
N TRP A 160 18.28 13.12 13.59
CA TRP A 160 19.49 13.08 12.76
C TRP A 160 20.72 13.63 13.50
N PHE A 161 20.56 14.75 14.24
CA PHE A 161 21.65 15.30 15.05
C PHE A 161 22.02 14.37 16.21
N ALA A 162 21.04 13.77 16.91
CA ALA A 162 21.29 12.85 18.01
C ALA A 162 22.07 11.61 17.56
N GLU A 163 21.68 11.02 16.43
CA GLU A 163 22.38 9.86 15.85
C GLU A 163 23.79 10.22 15.36
N ARG A 164 23.97 11.35 14.68
CA ARG A 164 25.31 11.84 14.28
C ARG A 164 26.20 12.10 15.49
N ASN A 165 25.63 12.53 16.62
CA ASN A 165 26.38 12.67 17.86
C ASN A 165 26.76 11.31 18.45
N GLY A 166 25.85 10.33 18.42
CA GLY A 166 26.13 8.96 18.85
C GLY A 166 27.27 8.31 18.05
N ILE A 167 27.28 8.49 16.73
CA ILE A 167 28.35 8.02 15.85
C ILE A 167 29.68 8.73 16.17
N ARG A 168 29.67 10.03 16.52
CA ARG A 168 30.90 10.74 16.92
C ARG A 168 31.45 10.26 18.27
N LEU A 169 30.58 9.89 19.21
CA LEU A 169 30.96 9.35 20.51
C LEU A 169 31.59 7.96 20.38
N SER A 170 31.08 7.09 19.49
CA SER A 170 31.66 5.75 19.29
C SER A 170 33.08 5.79 18.71
N TYR A 171 33.41 6.77 17.87
CA TYR A 171 34.76 6.96 17.34
C TYR A 171 35.75 7.57 18.35
N ALA A 172 35.27 8.14 19.46
CA ALA A 172 36.12 8.67 20.52
C ALA A 172 36.59 7.54 21.46
N ASP A 173 35.73 6.56 21.73
CA ASP A 173 36.07 5.37 22.53
C ASP A 173 37.10 4.46 21.84
N ASP A 174 37.03 4.32 20.51
CA ASP A 174 37.99 3.53 19.73
C ASP A 174 39.42 4.11 19.70
N LYS A 175 39.61 5.36 20.13
CA LYS A 175 40.95 6.01 20.20
C LYS A 175 41.59 5.99 21.59
N GLN A 176 40.93 5.40 22.59
CA GLN A 176 41.45 5.30 23.96
C GLN A 176 41.82 3.86 24.38
N ARG A 177 41.90 2.92 23.44
CA ARG A 177 42.47 1.57 23.66
C ARG A 177 43.79 1.38 22.93
#